data_AF-A0A0D5M2P4-F1
#
_entry.id   AF-A0A0D5M2P4-F1
#
_cell.length_a   1.000
_cell.length_b   1.000
_cell.length_c   1.000
_cell.angle_alpha   90.00
_cell.angle_beta   90.00
_cell.angle_gamma   90.00
#
_symmetry.space_group_name_H-M   'P 1'
#
loop_
_entity.id
_entity.type
_entity.pdbx_description
1 polymer ?
#
loop_
_entity_poly.entity_id
_entity_poly.type
_entity_poly.pdbx_seq_one_letter_code
_entity_poly.pdbx_strand_id
1 'polypeptide(L)' 'MQNVRRIELHPISQRVQMHVDGKLLADTTQTFELREIGNPLRQYIPREDVRMDFLKPYKTETHYPLKVGTAQFLY' A
#
# COMPACT_ATOMS: atom_id res chain seq x y z
N MET A 1 -8.47 -3.03 -28.59
CA MET A 1 -8.68 -3.96 -27.46
C MET A 1 -8.00 -3.39 -26.24
N GLN A 2 -8.74 -3.03 -25.19
CA GLN A 2 -8.11 -2.62 -23.93
C GLN A 2 -7.47 -3.86 -23.30
N ASN A 3 -6.14 -3.86 -23.14
CA ASN A 3 -5.43 -4.89 -22.39
C ASN A 3 -5.84 -4.77 -20.93
N VAL A 4 -6.77 -5.60 -20.48
CA VAL A 4 -7.15 -5.67 -19.06
C VAL A 4 -5.93 -6.18 -18.30
N ARG A 5 -5.21 -5.30 -17.59
CA ARG A 5 -4.12 -5.75 -16.71
C ARG A 5 -4.77 -6.45 -15.52
N ARG A 6 -4.34 -7.68 -15.27
CA ARG A 6 -4.81 -8.48 -14.14
C ARG A 6 -4.19 -7.95 -12.85
N ILE A 7 -5.04 -7.64 -11.89
CA ILE A 7 -4.68 -7.28 -10.52
C ILE A 7 -5.01 -8.47 -9.63
N GLU A 8 -4.07 -8.85 -8.77
CA GLU A 8 -4.26 -9.89 -7.76
C GLU A 8 -3.87 -9.38 -6.37
N LEU A 9 -4.64 -9.79 -5.36
CA LEU A 9 -4.36 -9.55 -3.95
C LEU A 9 -4.09 -10.89 -3.28
N HIS A 10 -2.96 -10.98 -2.58
CA HIS A 10 -2.54 -12.16 -1.85
C HIS A 10 -2.37 -11.81 -0.36
N PRO A 11 -3.10 -12.45 0.57
CA PRO A 11 -2.92 -12.17 1.98
C PRO A 11 -1.55 -12.64 2.46
N ILE A 12 -0.94 -11.87 3.36
CA ILE A 12 0.29 -12.25 4.05
C ILE A 12 -0.10 -12.73 5.45
N SER A 13 0.04 -14.03 5.72
CA SER A 13 -0.32 -14.63 7.02
C SER A 13 0.67 -14.35 8.15
N GLN A 14 1.71 -13.57 7.88
CA GLN A 14 2.77 -13.23 8.83
C GLN A 14 2.58 -11.81 9.36
N ARG A 15 3.09 -11.55 10.56
CA ARG A 15 3.15 -10.20 11.12
C ARG A 15 4.14 -9.37 10.30
N VAL A 16 3.73 -8.18 9.89
CA VAL A 16 4.52 -7.23 9.12
C VAL A 16 4.75 -5.99 9.98
N GLN A 17 6.01 -5.62 10.14
CA GLN A 17 6.42 -4.39 10.80
C GLN A 17 7.11 -3.47 9.81
N MET A 18 6.63 -2.23 9.72
CA MET A 18 7.21 -1.19 8.89
C MET A 18 7.97 -0.20 9.78
N HIS A 19 9.23 0.05 9.44
CA HIS A 19 10.08 1.01 10.14
C HIS A 19 10.55 2.11 9.19
N VAL A 20 10.56 3.35 9.66
CA VAL A 20 11.15 4.51 8.97
C VAL A 20 12.10 5.18 9.95
N ASP A 21 13.36 5.37 9.55
CA ASP A 21 14.42 5.93 10.40
C ASP A 21 14.49 5.29 11.80
N GLY A 22 14.35 3.96 11.85
CA GLY A 22 14.37 3.18 13.09
C GLY A 22 13.11 3.28 13.96
N LYS A 23 12.10 4.06 13.55
CA LYS A 23 10.81 4.16 14.26
C LYS A 23 9.80 3.18 13.68
N LEU A 24 9.14 2.41 14.54
CA LEU A 24 8.02 1.56 14.15
C LEU A 24 6.84 2.44 13.72
N LEU A 25 6.47 2.35 12.44
CA LEU A 25 5.41 3.12 11.82
C LEU A 25 4.13 2.30 11.65
N ALA A 26 4.25 0.98 11.40
CA ALA A 26 3.10 0.09 11.34
C ALA A 26 3.44 -1.30 11.87
N ASP A 27 2.45 -1.97 12.45
CA ASP A 27 2.58 -3.34 12.96
C ASP A 27 1.25 -4.09 12.80
N THR A 28 1.18 -5.02 11.86
CA THR A 28 -0.08 -5.62 11.41
C THR A 28 0.05 -7.10 11.08
N THR A 29 -1.05 -7.85 11.17
CA THR A 29 -1.20 -9.20 10.58
C THR A 29 -2.17 -9.23 9.40
N GLN A 30 -2.61 -8.05 8.93
CA GLN A 30 -3.64 -7.87 7.90
C GLN A 30 -3.03 -7.26 6.62
N THR A 31 -1.84 -7.71 6.23
CA THR A 31 -1.16 -7.20 5.03
C THR A 31 -1.59 -7.94 3.78
N PHE A 32 -1.71 -7.21 2.67
CA PHE A 32 -1.94 -7.79 1.34
C PHE A 32 -0.80 -7.45 0.40
N GLU A 33 -0.39 -8.42 -0.40
CA GLU A 33 0.50 -8.22 -1.52
C GLU A 33 -0.32 -7.98 -2.80
N LEU A 34 -0.10 -6.83 -3.43
CA LEU A 34 -0.68 -6.48 -4.72
C LEU A 34 0.29 -6.85 -5.84
N ARG A 35 -0.14 -7.76 -6.69
CA ARG A 35 0.55 -8.11 -7.94
C ARG A 35 -0.20 -7.53 -9.12
N GLU A 36 0.49 -6.74 -9.92
CA GLU A 36 -0.04 -6.18 -11.15
C GLU A 36 1.02 -6.29 -12.24
N ILE A 37 0.68 -6.90 -13.36
CA ILE A 37 1.62 -7.16 -14.46
C ILE A 37 2.26 -5.84 -14.92
N GLY A 38 3.59 -5.84 -15.03
CA GLY A 38 4.37 -4.68 -15.46
C GLY A 38 4.51 -3.57 -14.41
N ASN A 39 4.15 -3.83 -13.15
CA ASN A 39 4.37 -2.94 -12.02
C ASN A 39 5.24 -3.62 -10.95
N PRO A 40 5.99 -2.83 -10.15
CA PRO A 40 6.61 -3.35 -8.94
C PRO A 40 5.57 -3.94 -7.97
N LEU A 41 6.00 -4.96 -7.25
CA LEU A 41 5.28 -5.51 -6.11
C LEU A 41 4.97 -4.42 -5.09
N ARG A 42 3.75 -4.38 -4.56
CA ARG A 42 3.35 -3.42 -3.53
C ARG A 42 2.68 -4.16 -2.37
N GLN A 43 3.01 -3.77 -1.14
CA GLN A 43 2.34 -4.23 0.05
C GLN A 43 1.34 -3.18 0.53
N TYR A 44 0.13 -3.60 0.85
CA TYR A 44 -0.91 -2.78 1.44
C TYR A 44 -1.08 -3.16 2.91
N ILE A 45 -0.91 -2.14 3.76
CA ILE A 45 -1.13 -2.21 5.20
C ILE A 45 -2.41 -1.42 5.51
N PRO A 46 -3.31 -1.91 6.37
CA PRO A 46 -4.49 -1.17 6.79
C PRO A 46 -4.10 0.13 7.48
N ARG A 47 -4.82 1.21 7.20
CA ARG A 47 -4.48 2.54 7.71
C ARG A 47 -4.57 2.60 9.24
N GLU A 48 -5.49 1.85 9.84
CA GLU A 48 -5.69 1.74 11.28
C GLU A 48 -4.47 1.16 12.02
N ASP A 49 -3.64 0.37 11.33
CA ASP A 49 -2.43 -0.22 11.89
C ASP A 49 -1.19 0.66 11.67
N VAL A 50 -1.36 1.84 11.04
CA VAL A 50 -0.31 2.83 10.77
C VAL A 50 -0.39 3.97 11.78
N ARG A 51 0.75 4.35 12.35
CA ARG A 51 0.90 5.55 13.20
C ARG A 51 0.88 6.82 12.34
N MET A 52 -0.33 7.20 11.95
CA MET A 52 -0.60 8.31 11.04
C MET A 52 -0.11 9.67 11.55
N ASP A 53 0.09 9.83 12.85
CA ASP A 53 0.66 11.00 13.51
C ASP A 53 2.14 11.24 13.16
N PHE A 54 2.85 10.23 12.68
CA PHE A 54 4.21 10.35 12.14
C PHE A 54 4.26 10.74 10.67
N LEU A 55 3.11 10.83 10.00
CA LEU A 55 3.02 11.05 8.57
C LEU A 55 2.44 12.41 8.23
N LYS A 56 3.00 13.07 7.22
CA LYS A 56 2.42 14.28 6.65
C LYS A 56 1.82 13.98 5.27
N PRO A 57 0.60 14.49 4.99
CA PRO A 57 0.04 14.42 3.65
C PRO A 57 0.97 15.06 2.64
N TYR A 58 1.33 14.32 1.60
CA TYR A 58 1.95 14.89 0.41
C TYR A 58 0.86 15.25 -0.61
N LYS A 59 1.00 16.40 -1.26
CA LYS A 59 -0.01 16.93 -2.21
C LYS A 59 -0.08 16.16 -3.54
N THR A 60 0.74 15.14 -3.74
CA THR A 60 0.66 14.34 -4.96
C THR A 60 -0.42 13.29 -4.82
N GLU A 61 -1.39 13.33 -5.73
CA GLU A 61 -2.38 12.28 -5.93
C GLU A 61 -2.10 11.59 -7.26
N THR A 62 -2.08 10.26 -7.27
CA THR A 62 -1.97 9.49 -8.50
C THR A 62 -3.26 8.70 -8.70
N HIS A 63 -3.93 8.94 -9.82
CA HIS A 63 -5.07 8.15 -10.26
C HIS A 63 -4.61 7.03 -11.19
N TYR A 64 -4.98 5.79 -10.86
CA TYR A 64 -4.67 4.63 -11.69
C TYR A 64 -5.99 3.99 -12.15
N PRO A 65 -6.29 3.91 -13.46
CA PRO A 65 -7.63 3.54 -13.95
C PRO A 65 -8.17 2.20 -13.46
N LEU A 66 -7.28 1.25 -13.16
CA LEU A 66 -7.63 -0.09 -12.68
C LEU A 66 -7.75 -0.18 -11.15
N LYS A 67 -7.28 0.82 -10.40
CA LYS A 67 -7.48 0.92 -8.95
C LYS A 67 -8.61 1.92 -8.72
N VAL A 68 -9.74 1.46 -8.22
CA VAL A 68 -10.83 2.36 -7.82
C VAL A 68 -10.39 3.08 -6.54
N GLY A 69 -10.22 4.40 -6.60
CA GLY A 69 -9.84 5.25 -5.47
C GLY A 69 -8.57 6.08 -5.69
N THR A 70 -8.41 7.12 -4.87
CA THR A 70 -7.23 8.00 -4.87
C THR A 70 -6.12 7.37 -4.02
N ALA A 71 -4.92 7.20 -4.59
CA ALA A 71 -3.74 6.90 -3.80
C ALA A 71 -3.17 8.21 -3.23
N GLN A 72 -3.06 8.29 -1.91
CA GLN A 72 -2.39 9.38 -1.21
C GLN A 72 -1.00 8.93 -0.81
N PHE A 73 0.01 9.77 -1.08
CA PHE A 73 1.36 9.55 -0.59
C PHE A 73 1.53 10.28 0.74
N LEU A 74 2.14 9.58 1.69
CA LEU A 74 2.46 10.06 3.01
C LEU A 74 3.97 9.92 3.20
N TYR A 75 4.61 10.95 3.74
CA TYR A 75 6.05 10.99 4.00
C TYR A 75 6.34 11.39 5.45
#